data_AF-A0A932B786-F1
#
_entry.id   AF-A0A932B786-F1
#
_cell.length_a   1.000
_cell.length_b   1.000
_cell.length_c   1.000
_cell.angle_alpha   90.00
_cell.angle_beta   90.00
_cell.angle_gamma   90.00
#
_symmetry.space_group_name_H-M   'P 1'
#
loop_
_entity.id
_entity.type
_entity.pdbx_description
1 polymer ?
#
loop_
_entity_poly.entity_id
_entity_poly.type
_entity_poly.pdbx_seq_one_letter_code
_entity_poly.pdbx_strand_id
1 'polypeptide(L)'
;PPAREVVLLQRKKGKLGAGLGKTTGWIHRTTLKMKNVEMVGGVNYERIGDEGLLISYGEERKDPTWIACDNVVLCAGQVPLRALADELQASGRKVHVIGGAFEAGELDAKKAIDQAARLAASL
;
A
#
# COMPACT_ATOMS: atom_id res chain seq x y z
N PRO A 1 16.67 20.81 7.81
CA PRO A 1 17.07 19.39 7.61
C PRO A 1 15.89 18.48 7.95
N PRO A 2 15.73 17.30 7.31
CA PRO A 2 14.67 16.36 7.66
C PRO A 2 14.86 15.81 9.08
N ALA A 3 13.77 15.58 9.81
CA ALA A 3 13.81 15.09 11.20
C ALA A 3 14.13 13.59 11.30
N ARG A 4 13.97 12.84 10.20
CA ARG A 4 14.23 11.40 10.09
C ARG A 4 14.83 11.13 8.72
N GLU A 5 15.74 10.17 8.66
CA GLU A 5 16.13 9.53 7.40
C GLU A 5 15.06 8.51 7.02
N VAL A 6 14.66 8.51 5.75
CA VAL A 6 13.58 7.64 5.26
C VAL A 6 13.99 7.04 3.92
N VAL A 7 13.87 5.73 3.83
CA VAL A 7 14.03 4.96 2.58
C VAL A 7 12.68 4.38 2.20
N LEU A 8 12.19 4.74 1.01
CA LEU A 8 10.96 4.24 0.42
C LEU A 8 11.28 3.13 -0.58
N LEU A 9 10.64 1.97 -0.39
CA LEU A 9 10.92 0.76 -1.15
C LEU A 9 9.68 0.26 -1.88
N GLN A 10 9.84 -0.27 -3.10
CA GLN A 10 8.78 -1.03 -3.77
C GLN A 10 9.33 -2.22 -4.58
N ARG A 11 8.57 -3.31 -4.64
CA ARG A 11 8.92 -4.48 -5.49
C ARG A 11 8.86 -4.18 -6.98
N LYS A 12 7.92 -3.34 -7.40
CA LYS A 12 7.73 -2.99 -8.80
C LYS A 12 8.95 -2.22 -9.33
N LYS A 13 9.47 -2.63 -10.49
CA LYS A 13 10.51 -1.87 -11.20
C LYS A 13 9.99 -0.50 -11.64
N GLY A 14 10.89 0.48 -11.67
CA GLY A 14 10.60 1.84 -12.12
C GLY A 14 10.32 2.83 -11.00
N LYS A 15 9.86 4.02 -11.38
CA LYS A 15 9.75 5.18 -10.48
C LYS A 15 8.65 4.99 -9.43
N LEU A 16 9.00 5.18 -8.16
CA LEU A 16 8.03 5.20 -7.06
C LEU A 16 6.98 6.31 -7.28
N GLY A 17 5.73 5.96 -7.04
CA GLY A 17 4.60 6.86 -7.24
C GLY A 17 4.30 7.19 -8.70
N ALA A 18 4.75 6.37 -9.67
CA ALA A 18 4.38 6.54 -11.08
C ALA A 18 2.86 6.38 -11.33
N GLY A 19 2.19 5.55 -10.53
CA GLY A 19 0.73 5.34 -10.59
C GLY A 19 -0.11 6.32 -9.77
N LEU A 20 0.50 7.33 -9.14
CA LEU A 20 -0.26 8.34 -8.40
C LEU A 20 -1.10 9.21 -9.34
N GLY A 21 -2.12 9.87 -8.77
CA GLY A 21 -3.03 10.75 -9.52
C GLY A 21 -2.29 11.73 -10.43
N LYS A 22 -2.77 11.87 -11.67
CA LYS A 22 -2.07 12.61 -12.74
C LYS A 22 -1.71 14.05 -12.35
N THR A 23 -2.58 14.73 -11.60
CA THR A 23 -2.45 16.14 -11.23
C THR A 23 -1.74 16.39 -9.89
N THR A 24 -1.70 15.41 -8.99
CA THR A 24 -1.16 15.56 -7.62
C THR A 24 0.09 14.72 -7.36
N GLY A 25 0.28 13.63 -8.10
CA GLY A 25 1.37 12.67 -7.87
C GLY A 25 2.76 13.29 -8.00
N TRP A 26 2.92 14.33 -8.82
CA TRP A 26 4.20 15.04 -8.94
C TRP A 26 4.52 15.88 -7.69
N ILE A 27 3.52 16.51 -7.05
CA ILE A 27 3.68 17.32 -5.84
C ILE A 27 4.24 16.47 -4.70
N HIS A 28 3.66 15.29 -4.48
CA HIS A 28 4.12 14.37 -3.44
C HIS A 28 5.56 13.90 -3.68
N ARG A 29 5.91 13.54 -4.93
CA ARG A 29 7.28 13.12 -5.26
C ARG A 29 8.29 14.27 -5.06
N THR A 30 7.94 15.49 -5.44
CA THR A 30 8.79 16.66 -5.22
C THR A 30 8.99 16.92 -3.73
N THR A 31 7.93 16.81 -2.93
CA THR A 31 8.00 16.99 -1.47
C THR A 31 8.91 15.95 -0.82
N LEU A 32 8.83 14.69 -1.23
CA LEU A 32 9.71 13.62 -0.73
C LEU A 32 11.18 13.88 -1.08
N LYS A 33 11.46 14.32 -2.32
CA LYS A 33 12.81 14.69 -2.74
C LYS A 33 13.37 15.87 -1.94
N MET A 34 12.56 16.90 -1.68
CA MET A 34 12.96 18.05 -0.85
C MET A 34 13.27 17.66 0.60
N LYS A 35 12.72 16.54 1.07
CA LYS A 35 13.01 15.94 2.38
C LYS A 35 14.14 14.90 2.33
N ASN A 36 14.85 14.79 1.21
CA ASN A 36 15.94 13.83 0.99
C ASN A 36 15.53 12.38 1.25
N VAL A 37 14.29 12.02 0.89
CA VAL A 37 13.83 10.63 1.00
C VAL A 37 14.44 9.81 -0.13
N GLU A 38 15.18 8.75 0.23
CA GLU A 38 15.70 7.78 -0.73
C GLU A 38 14.55 6.91 -1.25
N MET A 39 14.57 6.59 -2.55
CA MET A 39 13.51 5.83 -3.20
C MET A 39 14.11 4.73 -4.06
N VAL A 40 13.92 3.47 -3.66
CA VAL A 40 14.48 2.28 -4.33
C VAL A 40 13.36 1.38 -4.83
N GLY A 41 13.30 1.16 -6.14
CA GLY A 41 12.33 0.28 -6.80
C GLY A 41 12.96 -0.99 -7.31
N GLY A 42 12.17 -2.04 -7.53
CA GLY A 42 12.66 -3.31 -8.07
C GLY A 42 13.38 -4.19 -7.05
N VAL A 43 13.07 -4.02 -5.76
CA VAL A 43 13.69 -4.80 -4.67
C VAL A 43 12.86 -6.03 -4.31
N ASN A 44 13.50 -7.06 -3.77
CA ASN A 44 12.85 -8.11 -3.01
C ASN A 44 13.08 -7.86 -1.52
N TYR A 45 12.13 -8.25 -0.68
CA TYR A 45 12.27 -8.22 0.78
C TYR A 45 12.65 -9.63 1.24
N GLU A 46 13.80 -9.77 1.90
CA GLU A 46 14.32 -11.09 2.29
C GLU A 46 14.12 -11.35 3.78
N ARG A 47 14.42 -10.38 4.64
CA ARG A 47 14.34 -10.54 6.10
C ARG A 47 14.27 -9.19 6.81
N ILE A 48 13.55 -9.15 7.92
CA ILE A 48 13.68 -8.10 8.95
C ILE A 48 14.52 -8.70 10.08
N GLY A 49 15.61 -8.05 10.45
CA GLY A 49 16.56 -8.50 11.48
C GLY A 49 17.04 -7.33 12.33
N ASP A 50 17.98 -7.61 13.23
CA ASP A 50 18.53 -6.59 14.14
C ASP A 50 19.31 -5.50 13.38
N GLU A 51 19.83 -5.83 12.19
CA GLU A 51 20.50 -4.91 11.28
C GLU A 51 19.52 -4.05 10.45
N GLY A 52 18.21 -4.29 10.55
CA GLY A 52 17.17 -3.58 9.79
C GLY A 52 16.46 -4.45 8.76
N LEU A 53 16.40 -4.01 7.50
CA LEU A 53 15.71 -4.71 6.41
C LEU A 53 16.70 -5.22 5.36
N LEU A 54 16.79 -6.54 5.19
CA LEU A 54 17.55 -7.16 4.12
C LEU A 54 16.74 -7.15 2.82
N ILE A 55 17.33 -6.59 1.77
CA ILE A 55 16.79 -6.59 0.41
C ILE A 55 17.71 -7.29 -0.57
N SER A 56 17.16 -7.74 -1.69
CA SER A 56 17.90 -8.25 -2.84
C SER A 56 17.32 -7.70 -4.15
N TYR A 57 17.96 -7.98 -5.27
CA TYR A 57 17.58 -7.42 -6.58
C TYR A 57 17.38 -8.49 -7.65
N GLY A 58 16.47 -8.20 -8.58
CA GLY A 58 16.17 -9.07 -9.72
C GLY A 58 15.43 -10.35 -9.34
N GLU A 59 15.11 -11.17 -10.35
CA GLU A 59 14.38 -12.43 -10.14
C GLU A 59 15.25 -13.48 -9.42
N GLU A 60 16.56 -13.44 -9.66
CA GLU A 60 17.54 -14.33 -9.04
C GLU A 60 17.92 -13.91 -7.61
N ARG A 61 17.33 -12.84 -7.06
CA ARG A 61 17.56 -12.35 -5.69
C ARG A 61 19.04 -12.17 -5.35
N LYS A 62 19.75 -11.46 -6.23
CA LYS A 62 21.18 -11.19 -6.09
C LYS A 62 21.46 -9.94 -5.25
N ASP A 63 22.71 -9.77 -4.85
CA ASP A 63 23.25 -8.61 -4.14
C ASP A 63 22.50 -8.28 -2.83
N PRO A 64 22.47 -9.23 -1.86
CA PRO A 64 21.82 -9.03 -0.58
C PRO A 64 22.43 -7.82 0.14
N THR A 65 21.59 -6.85 0.47
CA THR A 65 22.00 -5.57 1.07
C THR A 65 21.12 -5.26 2.29
N TRP A 66 21.74 -5.00 3.43
CA TRP A 66 21.05 -4.53 4.62
C TRP A 66 20.79 -3.03 4.54
N ILE A 67 19.53 -2.64 4.72
CA ILE A 67 19.15 -1.26 4.98
C ILE A 67 19.02 -1.09 6.49
N ALA A 68 20.04 -0.48 7.10
CA ALA A 68 20.04 -0.13 8.51
C ALA A 68 18.87 0.81 8.83
N CYS A 69 17.97 0.39 9.71
CA CYS A 69 16.84 1.19 10.13
C CYS A 69 16.32 0.77 11.50
N ASP A 70 15.82 1.74 12.26
CA ASP A 70 15.21 1.49 13.57
C ASP A 70 13.76 1.00 13.45
N ASN A 71 13.10 1.30 12.32
CA ASN A 71 11.68 1.04 12.12
C ASN A 71 11.40 0.61 10.68
N VAL A 72 10.63 -0.47 10.53
CA VAL A 72 10.08 -0.90 9.24
C VAL A 72 8.58 -0.63 9.22
N VAL A 73 8.15 0.32 8.39
CA VAL A 73 6.73 0.68 8.23
C VAL A 73 6.15 -0.08 7.03
N LEU A 74 5.21 -1.00 7.29
CA LEU A 74 4.60 -1.84 6.27
C LEU A 74 3.38 -1.16 5.63
N CYS A 75 3.58 -0.61 4.43
CA CYS A 75 2.51 -0.05 3.59
C CYS A 75 2.18 -0.97 2.40
N ALA A 76 1.95 -2.26 2.66
CA ALA A 76 1.89 -3.33 1.65
C ALA A 76 0.52 -3.56 1.00
N GLY A 77 -0.40 -2.59 1.14
CA GLY A 77 -1.78 -2.71 0.70
C GLY A 77 -2.71 -3.15 1.83
N GLN A 78 -3.91 -3.58 1.46
CA GLN A 78 -5.02 -3.85 2.37
C GLN A 78 -5.81 -5.08 1.91
N VAL A 79 -6.42 -5.78 2.86
CA VAL A 79 -7.28 -6.95 2.63
C VAL A 79 -8.70 -6.65 3.11
N PRO A 80 -9.76 -7.12 2.40
CA PRO A 80 -11.12 -6.93 2.86
C PRO A 80 -11.37 -7.60 4.22
N LEU A 81 -12.05 -6.90 5.13
CA LEU A 81 -12.55 -7.46 6.38
C LEU A 81 -14.05 -7.74 6.25
N ARG A 82 -14.43 -9.02 6.16
CA ARG A 82 -15.82 -9.46 5.90
C ARG A 82 -16.46 -10.31 6.99
N ALA A 83 -15.76 -10.59 8.09
CA ALA A 83 -16.20 -11.53 9.12
C ALA A 83 -17.68 -11.37 9.53
N LEU A 84 -18.10 -10.16 9.88
CA LEU A 84 -19.49 -9.89 10.26
C LEU A 84 -20.49 -10.12 9.12
N ALA A 85 -20.13 -9.75 7.88
CA ALA A 85 -21.00 -9.96 6.73
C ALA A 85 -21.21 -11.46 6.46
N ASP A 86 -20.13 -12.23 6.55
CA ASP A 86 -20.14 -13.68 6.34
C ASP A 86 -20.96 -14.39 7.43
N GLU A 87 -20.80 -13.99 8.70
CA GLU A 87 -21.60 -14.51 9.84
C GLU A 87 -23.11 -14.22 9.66
N LEU A 88 -23.45 -12.99 9.28
CA LEU A 88 -24.85 -12.59 9.07
C LEU A 88 -25.47 -13.35 7.89
N GLN A 89 -24.73 -13.53 6.79
CA GLN A 89 -25.17 -14.34 5.65
C GLN A 89 -25.37 -15.81 6.04
N ALA A 90 -24.46 -16.39 6.82
CA ALA A 90 -24.60 -17.75 7.34
C ALA A 90 -25.83 -17.92 8.24
N SER A 91 -26.26 -16.85 8.92
CA SER A 91 -27.51 -16.82 9.69
C SER A 91 -28.79 -16.59 8.85
N GLY A 92 -28.67 -16.60 7.52
CA GLY A 92 -29.80 -16.41 6.59
C GLY A 92 -30.25 -14.95 6.44
N ARG A 93 -29.45 -13.98 6.92
CA ARG A 93 -29.78 -12.56 6.77
C ARG A 93 -29.32 -12.05 5.40
N LYS A 94 -30.17 -11.21 4.79
CA LYS A 94 -29.77 -10.44 3.60
C LYS A 94 -28.78 -9.36 4.02
N VAL A 95 -27.60 -9.35 3.40
CA VAL A 95 -26.51 -8.42 3.69
C VAL A 95 -26.02 -7.79 2.39
N HIS A 96 -25.74 -6.49 2.42
CA HIS A 96 -25.04 -5.79 1.36
C HIS A 96 -23.64 -5.40 1.84
N VAL A 97 -22.63 -5.62 1.01
CA VAL A 97 -21.23 -5.28 1.31
C VAL A 97 -20.77 -4.23 0.31
N ILE A 98 -20.22 -3.12 0.81
CA ILE A 98 -19.69 -2.00 0.02
C ILE A 98 -18.34 -1.55 0.58
N GLY A 99 -17.62 -0.70 -0.17
CA GLY A 99 -16.36 -0.11 0.27
C GLY A 99 -15.27 -1.15 0.51
N GLY A 100 -14.42 -0.91 1.53
CA GLY A 100 -13.22 -1.72 1.78
C GLY A 100 -13.52 -3.17 2.12
N ALA A 101 -14.67 -3.42 2.72
CA ALA A 101 -15.16 -4.76 2.97
C ALA A 101 -15.56 -5.48 1.67
N PHE A 102 -16.02 -4.75 0.64
CA PHE A 102 -16.33 -5.34 -0.66
C PHE A 102 -15.05 -5.56 -1.49
N GLU A 103 -14.18 -4.57 -1.60
CA GLU A 103 -12.91 -4.72 -2.30
C GLU A 103 -11.91 -3.75 -1.68
N ALA A 104 -10.74 -4.24 -1.24
CA ALA A 104 -9.78 -3.39 -0.54
C ALA A 104 -8.65 -2.88 -1.45
N GLY A 105 -8.14 -3.69 -2.40
CA GLY A 105 -6.90 -3.41 -3.14
C GLY A 105 -6.74 -1.98 -3.68
N GLU A 106 -7.42 -1.65 -4.77
CA GLU A 106 -7.41 -0.30 -5.37
C GLU A 106 -8.63 0.54 -4.96
N LEU A 107 -9.22 0.27 -3.79
CA LEU A 107 -10.35 1.04 -3.34
C LEU A 107 -9.88 2.37 -2.76
N ASP A 108 -10.27 3.44 -3.43
CA ASP A 108 -10.22 4.78 -2.89
C ASP A 108 -11.60 5.19 -2.33
N ALA A 109 -11.63 6.30 -1.60
CA ALA A 109 -12.87 6.84 -1.05
C ALA A 109 -13.93 7.09 -2.15
N LYS A 110 -13.51 7.44 -3.36
CA LYS A 110 -14.41 7.71 -4.49
C LYS A 110 -15.19 6.45 -4.88
N LYS A 111 -14.51 5.30 -5.04
CA LYS A 111 -15.19 4.03 -5.34
C LYS A 111 -16.14 3.60 -4.23
N ALA A 112 -15.74 3.75 -2.96
CA ALA A 112 -16.59 3.42 -1.81
C ALA A 112 -17.89 4.26 -1.81
N ILE A 113 -17.76 5.57 -2.06
CA ILE A 113 -18.90 6.50 -2.14
C ILE A 113 -19.82 6.16 -3.33
N ASP A 114 -19.26 5.89 -4.50
CA ASP A 114 -20.04 5.51 -5.69
C ASP A 114 -20.83 4.21 -5.45
N GLN A 115 -20.21 3.19 -4.84
CA GLN A 115 -20.89 1.94 -4.46
C GLN A 115 -22.04 2.20 -3.48
N ALA A 116 -21.80 3.02 -2.44
CA ALA A 116 -22.83 3.37 -1.46
C ALA A 116 -24.01 4.09 -2.12
N ALA A 117 -23.73 5.08 -2.97
CA ALA A 117 -24.75 5.88 -3.64
C ALA A 117 -25.61 5.03 -4.59
N ARG A 118 -24.98 4.14 -5.37
CA ARG A 118 -25.71 3.23 -6.27
C ARG A 118 -26.56 2.21 -5.52
N LEU A 119 -26.02 1.62 -4.45
CA LEU A 119 -26.77 0.68 -3.63
C LEU A 119 -28.00 1.36 -3.03
N ALA A 120 -27.83 2.54 -2.42
CA ALA A 120 -28.92 3.29 -1.82
C ALA A 120 -30.04 3.61 -2.82
N ALA A 121 -29.70 3.93 -4.07
CA ALA A 121 -30.70 4.20 -5.12
C ALA A 121 -31.47 2.95 -5.61
N SER A 122 -31.00 1.74 -5.28
CA SER A 122 -31.61 0.48 -5.70
C SER A 122 -32.47 -0.21 -4.62
N LEU A 123 -32.41 0.29 -3.39
CA LEU A 123 -33.18 -0.20 -2.24
C LEU A 123 -34.49 0.56 -2.11
#